data_AF-A0A851GZM5-F1
#
_entry.id   AF-A0A851GZM5-F1
#
_cell.length_a   1.000
_cell.length_b   1.000
_cell.length_c   1.000
_cell.angle_alpha   90.00
_cell.angle_beta   90.00
_cell.angle_gamma   90.00
#
_symmetry.space_group_name_H-M   'P 1'
#
loop_
_entity.id
_entity.type
_entity.pdbx_description
1 polymer ?
#
loop_
_entity_poly.entity_id
_entity_poly.type
_entity_poly.pdbx_seq_one_letter_code
_entity_poly.pdbx_strand_id
1 'polypeptide(L)'
;MSTQPVFIPVGDLADGFAPDSHILPFSPLLLGRQLQLHFADGSRARLQVNTADCQLTTLTDGEASGFSGQGRYRASSLRLGIVLLDFLPEGQHGHSLSLVLDLAHGLFTAVAGMLPQAEDVARSVFSRVLAGEALTAVDCRFAHGCIDQPVTAHSALHHSTDELIGLRNQYRYSPTECYEHIYLNSHFYTWQCLQGVEQGLADVDRCHYFKLAEQLYLFVWREKIVPTLGVVLIDLQQLKTDGKIFGYQGNDFSALSNFPVGAITQILNHTSHPL
;
A
#
# COMPACT_ATOMS: atom_id res chain seq x y z
N MET A 1 28.37 16.64 18.01
CA MET A 1 27.67 15.90 16.94
C MET A 1 26.21 15.85 17.36
N SER A 2 25.29 16.27 16.50
CA SER A 2 23.86 16.32 16.85
C SER A 2 23.38 14.94 17.27
N THR A 3 22.81 14.83 18.48
CA THR A 3 22.29 13.59 19.08
C THR A 3 20.83 13.33 18.68
N GLN A 4 20.29 14.07 17.70
CA GLN A 4 18.91 13.90 17.27
C GLN A 4 18.77 12.77 16.25
N PRO A 5 17.72 11.94 16.36
CA PRO A 5 17.33 11.02 15.29
C PRO A 5 17.03 11.81 14.02
N VAL A 6 17.45 11.31 12.85
CA VAL A 6 17.32 12.00 11.56
C VAL A 6 16.43 11.17 10.63
N PHE A 7 15.32 11.76 10.18
CA PHE A 7 14.48 11.18 9.12
C PHE A 7 15.20 11.26 7.77
N ILE A 8 15.02 10.23 6.94
CA ILE A 8 15.67 10.10 5.63
C ILE A 8 14.63 10.17 4.50
N PRO A 9 15.01 10.58 3.28
CA PRO A 9 14.10 10.50 2.14
C PRO A 9 13.83 9.05 1.73
N VAL A 10 12.75 8.84 0.98
CA VAL A 10 12.29 7.49 0.57
C VAL A 10 13.27 6.81 -0.41
N GLY A 11 14.13 7.57 -1.10
CA GLY A 11 15.23 7.01 -1.89
C GLY A 11 16.26 6.29 -1.03
N ASP A 12 16.71 6.92 0.06
CA ASP A 12 17.69 6.33 0.99
C ASP A 12 17.08 5.10 1.70
N LEU A 13 15.78 5.15 2.01
CA LEU A 13 15.03 4.00 2.51
C LEU A 13 15.04 2.83 1.51
N ALA A 14 14.83 3.11 0.23
CA ALA A 14 14.85 2.10 -0.82
C ALA A 14 16.22 1.41 -0.93
N ASP A 15 17.30 2.18 -0.82
CA ASP A 15 18.67 1.65 -0.84
C ASP A 15 18.94 0.72 0.36
N GLY A 16 18.44 1.08 1.55
CA GLY A 16 18.53 0.23 2.74
C GLY A 16 17.74 -1.08 2.62
N PHE A 17 16.58 -1.04 1.97
CA PHE A 17 15.69 -2.19 1.79
C PHE A 17 16.09 -3.15 0.67
N ALA A 18 16.95 -2.75 -0.27
CA ALA A 18 17.26 -3.55 -1.45
C ALA A 18 18.08 -4.83 -1.17
N PRO A 19 19.16 -4.82 -0.36
CA PRO A 19 20.02 -5.98 -0.16
C PRO A 19 19.35 -7.11 0.62
N ASP A 20 19.50 -8.35 0.14
CA ASP A 20 19.01 -9.57 0.79
C ASP A 20 17.54 -9.47 1.26
N SER A 21 16.74 -8.74 0.49
CA SER A 21 15.35 -8.47 0.84
C SER A 21 14.49 -9.72 0.74
N HIS A 22 13.54 -9.87 1.65
CA HIS A 22 12.60 -10.98 1.66
C HIS A 22 11.39 -10.72 0.72
N ILE A 23 11.58 -10.00 -0.38
CA ILE A 23 10.53 -9.75 -1.38
C ILE A 23 10.11 -11.04 -2.07
N LEU A 24 8.86 -11.08 -2.54
CA LEU A 24 8.40 -12.18 -3.39
C LEU A 24 8.90 -12.02 -4.83
N PRO A 25 9.16 -13.14 -5.53
CA PRO A 25 9.50 -13.11 -6.95
C PRO A 25 8.29 -12.67 -7.79
N PHE A 26 8.57 -12.36 -9.05
CA PHE A 26 7.54 -12.02 -10.04
C PHE A 26 6.56 -13.19 -10.25
N SER A 27 5.27 -12.88 -10.30
CA SER A 27 4.20 -13.83 -10.60
C SER A 27 3.72 -13.68 -12.05
N PRO A 28 3.80 -14.74 -12.88
CA PRO A 28 3.35 -14.69 -14.27
C PRO A 28 1.84 -14.87 -14.43
N LEU A 29 1.07 -14.99 -13.34
CA LEU A 29 -0.36 -15.37 -13.39
C LEU A 29 -1.23 -14.41 -14.22
N LEU A 30 -0.84 -13.15 -14.33
CA LEU A 30 -1.55 -12.14 -15.10
C LEU A 30 -1.04 -11.97 -16.55
N LEU A 31 0.09 -12.57 -16.92
CA LEU A 31 0.69 -12.36 -18.22
C LEU A 31 -0.26 -12.71 -19.37
N GLY A 32 -0.47 -11.75 -20.28
CA GLY A 32 -1.34 -11.89 -21.43
C GLY A 32 -2.84 -11.85 -21.11
N ARG A 33 -3.24 -11.65 -19.85
CA ARG A 33 -4.64 -11.56 -19.47
C ARG A 33 -5.22 -10.18 -19.77
N GLN A 34 -6.51 -10.21 -20.10
CA GLN A 34 -7.38 -9.04 -20.14
C GLN A 34 -8.52 -9.29 -19.15
N LEU A 35 -8.66 -8.42 -18.16
CA LEU A 35 -9.68 -8.52 -17.11
C LEU A 35 -10.61 -7.31 -17.19
N GLN A 36 -11.92 -7.52 -17.10
CA GLN A 36 -12.90 -6.45 -16.90
C GLN A 36 -13.11 -6.25 -15.40
N LEU A 37 -12.88 -5.02 -14.92
CA LEU A 37 -13.08 -4.67 -13.52
C LEU A 37 -14.43 -3.94 -13.39
N HIS A 38 -15.34 -4.53 -12.64
CA HIS A 38 -16.66 -3.97 -12.32
C HIS A 38 -16.64 -3.39 -10.91
N PHE A 39 -16.66 -2.07 -10.81
CA PHE A 39 -16.59 -1.34 -9.54
C PHE A 39 -17.95 -1.39 -8.83
N ALA A 40 -17.93 -1.22 -7.50
CA ALA A 40 -19.13 -1.26 -6.67
C ALA A 40 -20.16 -0.17 -7.03
N ASP A 41 -19.71 0.97 -7.54
CA ASP A 41 -20.57 2.05 -8.03
C ASP A 41 -21.19 1.78 -9.43
N GLY A 42 -20.88 0.63 -10.03
CA GLY A 42 -21.33 0.23 -11.36
C GLY A 42 -20.45 0.70 -12.51
N SER A 43 -19.43 1.54 -12.23
CA SER A 43 -18.44 1.93 -13.23
C SER A 43 -17.52 0.76 -13.58
N ARG A 44 -16.82 0.85 -14.72
CA ARG A 44 -16.04 -0.25 -15.29
C ARG A 44 -14.70 0.22 -15.80
N ALA A 45 -13.70 -0.62 -15.64
CA ALA A 45 -12.40 -0.49 -16.28
C ALA A 45 -11.98 -1.81 -16.94
N ARG A 46 -10.96 -1.75 -17.78
CA ARG A 46 -10.29 -2.91 -18.36
C ARG A 46 -8.83 -2.88 -17.98
N LEU A 47 -8.35 -3.96 -17.38
CA LEU A 47 -6.93 -4.20 -17.14
C LEU A 47 -6.39 -5.11 -18.24
N GLN A 48 -5.45 -4.62 -19.03
CA GLN A 48 -4.66 -5.38 -19.99
C GLN A 48 -3.25 -5.55 -19.42
N VAL A 49 -2.76 -6.79 -19.32
CA VAL A 49 -1.42 -7.09 -18.80
C VAL A 49 -0.58 -7.75 -19.89
N ASN A 50 0.47 -7.07 -20.32
CA ASN A 50 1.41 -7.55 -21.32
C ASN A 50 2.71 -8.02 -20.64
N THR A 51 3.69 -8.40 -21.44
CA THR A 51 4.98 -8.90 -20.94
C THR A 51 5.77 -7.85 -20.16
N ALA A 52 5.74 -6.59 -20.59
CA ALA A 52 6.58 -5.52 -20.02
C ALA A 52 5.79 -4.44 -19.26
N ASP A 53 4.51 -4.29 -19.59
CA ASP A 53 3.64 -3.22 -19.10
C ASP A 53 2.22 -3.72 -18.83
N CYS A 54 1.45 -2.88 -18.16
CA CYS A 54 0.01 -3.03 -18.05
C CYS A 54 -0.68 -1.72 -18.40
N GLN A 55 -1.94 -1.83 -18.80
CA GLN A 55 -2.82 -0.69 -19.07
C GLN A 55 -4.15 -0.90 -18.38
N LEU A 56 -4.56 0.08 -17.58
CA LEU A 56 -5.86 0.17 -16.95
C LEU A 56 -6.66 1.28 -17.63
N THR A 57 -7.70 0.92 -18.37
CA THR A 57 -8.52 1.84 -19.17
C THR A 57 -9.94 1.92 -18.60
N THR A 58 -10.38 3.11 -18.22
CA THR A 58 -11.77 3.37 -17.84
C THR A 58 -12.69 3.13 -19.04
N LEU A 59 -13.76 2.36 -18.84
CA LEU A 59 -14.78 2.06 -19.85
C LEU A 59 -16.06 2.87 -19.64
N THR A 60 -16.39 3.20 -18.39
CA THR A 60 -17.51 4.06 -18.02
C THR A 60 -17.13 4.93 -16.84
N ASP A 61 -17.63 6.17 -16.82
CA ASP A 61 -17.33 7.14 -15.77
C ASP A 61 -17.86 6.70 -14.40
N GLY A 62 -17.16 7.14 -13.34
CA GLY A 62 -17.46 6.84 -11.94
C GLY A 62 -16.16 6.72 -11.14
N GLU A 63 -16.14 5.83 -10.13
CA GLU A 63 -14.94 5.50 -9.37
C GLU A 63 -13.81 5.02 -10.29
N ALA A 64 -14.12 4.22 -11.31
CA ALA A 64 -13.17 3.70 -12.29
C ALA A 64 -12.33 4.79 -12.99
N SER A 65 -12.83 6.02 -13.11
CA SER A 65 -12.07 7.14 -13.70
C SER A 65 -10.84 7.52 -12.86
N GLY A 66 -10.88 7.28 -11.54
CA GLY A 66 -9.74 7.50 -10.64
C GLY A 66 -8.66 6.41 -10.73
N PHE A 67 -8.91 5.33 -11.46
CA PHE A 67 -8.00 4.20 -11.60
C PHE A 67 -7.74 3.97 -13.08
N SER A 68 -6.91 4.83 -13.67
CA SER A 68 -6.54 4.72 -15.08
C SER A 68 -5.08 5.09 -15.31
N GLY A 69 -4.45 4.42 -16.26
CA GLY A 69 -3.04 4.63 -16.57
C GLY A 69 -2.41 3.45 -17.27
N GLN A 70 -1.19 3.65 -17.74
CA GLN A 70 -0.35 2.59 -18.27
C GLN A 70 1.06 2.72 -17.70
N GLY A 71 1.79 1.63 -17.61
CA GLY A 71 3.18 1.67 -17.20
C GLY A 71 3.76 0.29 -16.95
N ARG A 72 5.07 0.27 -16.68
CA ARG A 72 5.76 -0.94 -16.22
C ARG A 72 5.23 -1.34 -14.84
N TYR A 73 5.02 -2.63 -14.64
CA TYR A 73 4.40 -3.14 -13.42
C TYR A 73 5.29 -4.17 -12.72
N ARG A 74 4.99 -4.36 -11.44
CA ARG A 74 5.35 -5.55 -10.67
C ARG A 74 4.10 -6.35 -10.41
N ALA A 75 4.18 -7.68 -10.53
CA ALA A 75 3.15 -8.59 -10.07
C ALA A 75 3.75 -9.63 -9.13
N SER A 76 3.10 -9.89 -8.01
CA SER A 76 3.52 -10.89 -7.00
C SER A 76 2.30 -11.57 -6.41
N SER A 77 2.47 -12.79 -5.89
CA SER A 77 1.37 -13.58 -5.33
C SER A 77 1.79 -14.16 -3.99
N LEU A 78 1.32 -13.52 -2.91
CA LEU A 78 1.55 -13.97 -1.53
C LEU A 78 0.70 -15.18 -1.17
N ARG A 79 -0.52 -15.24 -1.68
CA ARG A 79 -1.45 -16.35 -1.51
C ARG A 79 -1.95 -16.82 -2.87
N LEU A 80 -2.05 -18.13 -3.04
CA LEU A 80 -2.46 -18.73 -4.32
C LEU A 80 -3.76 -18.11 -4.83
N GLY A 81 -3.74 -17.67 -6.09
CA GLY A 81 -4.90 -17.06 -6.74
C GLY A 81 -5.09 -15.57 -6.44
N ILE A 82 -4.35 -14.99 -5.50
CA ILE A 82 -4.38 -13.56 -5.18
C ILE A 82 -3.08 -12.92 -5.66
N VAL A 83 -3.20 -11.90 -6.52
CA VAL A 83 -2.07 -11.20 -7.13
C VAL A 83 -2.10 -9.72 -6.76
N LEU A 84 -0.99 -9.20 -6.23
CA LEU A 84 -0.74 -7.78 -6.13
C LEU A 84 -0.07 -7.32 -7.43
N LEU A 85 -0.73 -6.45 -8.18
CA LEU A 85 -0.16 -5.74 -9.32
C LEU A 85 0.06 -4.27 -8.94
N ASP A 86 1.26 -3.74 -9.13
CA ASP A 86 1.61 -2.36 -8.79
C ASP A 86 2.37 -1.68 -9.93
N PHE A 87 2.03 -0.43 -10.22
CA PHE A 87 2.71 0.38 -11.23
C PHE A 87 2.56 1.88 -11.00
N LEU A 88 3.43 2.65 -11.66
CA LEU A 88 3.35 4.10 -11.76
C LEU A 88 2.78 4.48 -13.14
N PRO A 89 1.63 5.15 -13.22
CA PRO A 89 1.10 5.61 -14.49
C PRO A 89 2.02 6.62 -15.19
N GLU A 90 2.39 6.33 -16.44
CA GLU A 90 3.18 7.23 -17.28
C GLU A 90 2.47 8.58 -17.46
N GLY A 91 3.24 9.67 -17.34
CA GLY A 91 2.72 11.03 -17.50
C GLY A 91 1.90 11.57 -16.32
N GLN A 92 1.72 10.81 -15.24
CA GLN A 92 1.01 11.24 -14.02
C GLN A 92 1.98 11.25 -12.84
N HIS A 93 2.81 12.29 -12.77
CA HIS A 93 3.82 12.41 -11.73
C HIS A 93 3.21 12.44 -10.32
N GLY A 94 3.83 11.74 -9.37
CA GLY A 94 3.33 11.59 -8.01
C GLY A 94 2.19 10.58 -7.85
N HIS A 95 1.70 9.95 -8.93
CA HIS A 95 0.62 8.97 -8.90
C HIS A 95 1.16 7.53 -8.87
N SER A 96 0.54 6.66 -8.07
CA SER A 96 0.77 5.21 -8.10
C SER A 96 -0.56 4.45 -8.06
N LEU A 97 -0.60 3.29 -8.72
CA LEU A 97 -1.76 2.40 -8.76
C LEU A 97 -1.36 1.00 -8.31
N SER A 98 -2.07 0.47 -7.31
CA SER A 98 -1.95 -0.92 -6.85
C SER A 98 -3.29 -1.63 -6.92
N LEU A 99 -3.32 -2.85 -7.44
CA LEU A 99 -4.48 -3.71 -7.55
C LEU A 99 -4.21 -5.02 -6.82
N VAL A 100 -5.07 -5.38 -5.87
CA VAL A 100 -5.15 -6.74 -5.33
C VAL A 100 -6.24 -7.47 -6.08
N LEU A 101 -5.86 -8.48 -6.87
CA LEU A 101 -6.74 -9.26 -7.73
C LEU A 101 -6.89 -10.66 -7.14
N ASP A 102 -8.05 -10.96 -6.55
CA ASP A 102 -8.44 -12.32 -6.16
C ASP A 102 -9.08 -13.01 -7.37
N LEU A 103 -8.25 -13.74 -8.11
CA LEU A 103 -8.65 -14.46 -9.31
C LEU A 103 -9.50 -15.69 -8.99
N ALA A 104 -9.43 -16.22 -7.77
CA ALA A 104 -10.18 -17.41 -7.36
C ALA A 104 -11.65 -17.07 -7.08
N HIS A 105 -11.89 -15.91 -6.45
CA HIS A 105 -13.24 -15.44 -6.12
C HIS A 105 -13.77 -14.38 -7.09
N GLY A 106 -12.94 -13.91 -8.03
CA GLY A 106 -13.31 -12.89 -9.00
C GLY A 106 -13.57 -11.53 -8.33
N LEU A 107 -12.71 -11.14 -7.40
CA LEU A 107 -12.81 -9.89 -6.62
C LEU A 107 -11.56 -9.04 -6.80
N PHE A 108 -11.68 -7.72 -6.62
CA PHE A 108 -10.51 -6.86 -6.55
C PHE A 108 -10.64 -5.75 -5.52
N THR A 109 -9.49 -5.20 -5.13
CA THR A 109 -9.37 -3.92 -4.47
C THR A 109 -8.30 -3.08 -5.15
N ALA A 110 -8.63 -1.83 -5.44
CA ALA A 110 -7.75 -0.87 -6.07
C ALA A 110 -7.35 0.21 -5.08
N VAL A 111 -6.08 0.61 -5.14
CA VAL A 111 -5.48 1.69 -4.36
C VAL A 111 -4.86 2.68 -5.34
N ALA A 112 -5.34 3.91 -5.34
CA ALA A 112 -4.74 5.02 -6.06
C ALA A 112 -4.14 5.99 -5.06
N GLY A 113 -2.86 6.30 -5.21
CA GLY A 113 -2.13 7.13 -4.27
C GLY A 113 -1.48 8.33 -4.95
N MET A 114 -1.64 9.52 -4.38
CA MET A 114 -1.05 10.75 -4.89
C MET A 114 -0.14 11.37 -3.84
N LEU A 115 1.12 11.60 -4.21
CA LEU A 115 2.06 12.34 -3.37
C LEU A 115 1.75 13.84 -3.38
N PRO A 116 1.95 14.53 -2.25
CA PRO A 116 1.74 15.97 -2.13
C PRO A 116 2.80 16.77 -2.87
N GLN A 117 2.45 17.99 -3.28
CA GLN A 117 3.42 18.93 -3.83
C GLN A 117 4.25 19.60 -2.72
N ALA A 118 5.34 20.26 -3.08
CA ALA A 118 6.22 20.94 -2.12
C ALA A 118 5.47 21.96 -1.24
N GLU A 119 4.50 22.67 -1.81
CA GLU A 119 3.67 23.63 -1.07
C GLU A 119 2.78 22.97 0.00
N ASP A 120 2.27 21.77 -0.27
CA ASP A 120 1.46 21.01 0.68
C ASP A 120 2.31 20.52 1.85
N VAL A 121 3.54 20.08 1.58
CA VAL A 121 4.47 19.59 2.61
C VAL A 121 5.01 20.73 3.47
N ALA A 122 5.20 21.92 2.90
CA ALA A 122 5.63 23.10 3.64
C ALA A 122 4.58 23.59 4.67
N ARG A 123 3.32 23.17 4.56
CA ARG A 123 2.27 23.50 5.53
C ARG A 123 2.48 22.74 6.83
N SER A 124 2.59 23.46 7.94
CA SER A 124 2.73 22.85 9.25
C SER A 124 1.53 21.97 9.61
N VAL A 125 1.79 20.91 10.37
CA VAL A 125 0.74 20.02 10.90
C VAL A 125 -0.29 20.80 11.73
N PHE A 126 0.15 21.80 12.50
CA PHE A 126 -0.76 22.63 13.30
C PHE A 126 -1.71 23.48 12.44
N SER A 127 -1.24 24.00 11.31
CA SER A 127 -2.09 24.71 10.34
C SER A 127 -3.18 23.80 9.77
N ARG A 128 -2.87 22.53 9.51
CA ARG A 128 -3.84 21.53 9.05
C ARG A 128 -4.90 21.23 10.13
N VAL A 129 -4.48 21.13 11.40
CA VAL A 129 -5.41 20.98 12.54
C VAL A 129 -6.40 22.15 12.60
N LEU A 130 -5.93 23.39 12.50
CA LEU A 130 -6.79 24.58 12.52
C LEU A 130 -7.80 24.62 11.36
N ALA A 131 -7.46 24.00 10.23
CA ALA A 131 -8.32 23.88 9.06
C ALA A 131 -9.24 22.64 9.08
N GLY A 132 -9.10 21.74 10.07
CA GLY A 132 -9.84 20.47 10.12
C GLY A 132 -9.42 19.48 9.03
N GLU A 133 -8.20 19.58 8.52
CA GLU A 133 -7.66 18.73 7.46
C GLU A 133 -6.95 17.48 8.00
N ALA A 134 -6.73 16.50 7.13
CA ALA A 134 -5.84 15.37 7.44
C ALA A 134 -4.40 15.86 7.68
N LEU A 135 -3.71 15.22 8.63
CA LEU A 135 -2.34 15.59 9.00
C LEU A 135 -1.31 15.19 7.94
N THR A 136 -1.50 14.03 7.32
CA THR A 136 -0.76 13.62 6.12
C THR A 136 -1.32 14.36 4.91
N ALA A 137 -0.41 14.76 4.02
CA ALA A 137 -0.76 15.36 2.73
C ALA A 137 -0.81 14.33 1.59
N VAL A 138 -0.43 13.08 1.86
CA VAL A 138 -0.56 11.98 0.89
C VAL A 138 -2.02 11.63 0.74
N ASP A 139 -2.55 11.75 -0.48
CA ASP A 139 -3.92 11.35 -0.78
C ASP A 139 -3.99 9.88 -1.20
N CYS A 140 -5.10 9.23 -0.86
CA CYS A 140 -5.33 7.86 -1.26
C CYS A 140 -6.82 7.59 -1.45
N ARG A 141 -7.14 6.95 -2.58
CA ARG A 141 -8.48 6.50 -2.95
C ARG A 141 -8.51 4.99 -3.05
N PHE A 142 -9.62 4.42 -2.59
CA PHE A 142 -9.86 2.98 -2.60
C PHE A 142 -11.10 2.69 -3.41
N ALA A 143 -11.10 1.56 -4.10
CA ALA A 143 -12.30 1.02 -4.72
C ALA A 143 -12.29 -0.51 -4.65
N HIS A 144 -13.48 -1.09 -4.65
CA HIS A 144 -13.68 -2.54 -4.57
C HIS A 144 -14.64 -2.97 -5.66
N GLY A 145 -14.55 -4.23 -6.07
CA GLY A 145 -15.43 -4.74 -7.11
C GLY A 145 -15.19 -6.19 -7.48
N CYS A 146 -15.78 -6.58 -8.60
CA CYS A 146 -15.70 -7.92 -9.17
C CYS A 146 -14.89 -7.93 -10.48
N ILE A 147 -14.30 -9.08 -10.79
CA ILE A 147 -13.55 -9.35 -12.02
C ILE A 147 -14.46 -10.14 -12.97
N ASP A 148 -14.56 -9.68 -14.22
CA ASP A 148 -15.28 -10.30 -15.35
C ASP A 148 -16.79 -10.53 -15.15
N GLN A 149 -17.34 -10.10 -14.01
CA GLN A 149 -18.76 -10.15 -13.70
C GLN A 149 -19.20 -8.88 -12.96
N PRO A 150 -20.44 -8.41 -13.17
CA PRO A 150 -20.98 -7.29 -12.41
C PRO A 150 -21.04 -7.55 -10.90
N VAL A 151 -20.92 -6.49 -10.11
CA VAL A 151 -21.19 -6.54 -8.67
C VAL A 151 -22.69 -6.79 -8.45
N THR A 152 -23.02 -7.70 -7.54
CA THR A 152 -24.39 -8.03 -7.13
C THR A 152 -24.54 -7.91 -5.62
N ALA A 153 -25.77 -7.96 -5.11
CA ALA A 153 -26.04 -7.99 -3.67
C ALA A 153 -25.44 -9.21 -2.94
N HIS A 154 -25.02 -10.25 -3.67
CA HIS A 154 -24.38 -11.45 -3.13
C HIS A 154 -22.85 -11.44 -3.28
N SER A 155 -22.28 -10.43 -3.93
CA SER A 155 -20.83 -10.28 -4.07
C SER A 155 -20.22 -9.94 -2.70
N ALA A 156 -19.50 -10.88 -2.10
CA ALA A 156 -18.77 -10.66 -0.85
C ALA A 156 -17.48 -9.87 -1.11
N LEU A 157 -17.61 -8.58 -1.42
CA LEU A 157 -16.46 -7.71 -1.70
C LEU A 157 -15.48 -7.68 -0.54
N HIS A 158 -14.21 -7.40 -0.85
CA HIS A 158 -13.25 -6.97 0.15
C HIS A 158 -13.81 -5.75 0.89
N HIS A 159 -13.57 -5.67 2.19
CA HIS A 159 -14.22 -4.68 3.07
C HIS A 159 -13.28 -4.24 4.18
N SER A 160 -13.56 -3.08 4.77
CA SER A 160 -12.80 -2.61 5.94
C SER A 160 -12.92 -3.57 7.11
N THR A 161 -11.86 -3.69 7.90
CA THR A 161 -11.79 -4.64 9.01
C THR A 161 -11.03 -4.08 10.20
N ASP A 162 -11.38 -4.54 11.39
CA ASP A 162 -10.73 -4.20 12.65
C ASP A 162 -9.87 -5.37 13.19
N GLU A 163 -9.75 -6.47 12.44
CA GLU A 163 -9.10 -7.71 12.91
C GLU A 163 -7.59 -7.55 13.24
N LEU A 164 -6.93 -6.53 12.70
CA LEU A 164 -5.54 -6.22 13.05
C LEU A 164 -5.41 -5.35 14.30
N ILE A 165 -6.48 -4.68 14.77
CA ILE A 165 -6.40 -3.75 15.90
C ILE A 165 -5.99 -4.49 17.19
N GLY A 166 -5.08 -3.88 17.94
CA GLY A 166 -4.50 -4.43 19.17
C GLY A 166 -3.32 -5.37 18.92
N LEU A 167 -3.06 -5.79 17.68
CA LEU A 167 -1.89 -6.62 17.35
C LEU A 167 -0.61 -5.77 17.34
N ARG A 168 0.44 -6.29 18.00
CA ARG A 168 1.83 -5.84 17.84
C ARG A 168 2.60 -6.89 17.06
N ASN A 169 3.08 -6.52 15.88
CA ASN A 169 3.72 -7.45 14.94
C ASN A 169 5.10 -6.93 14.53
N GLN A 170 6.09 -7.82 14.53
CA GLN A 170 7.43 -7.52 14.02
C GLN A 170 7.53 -7.92 12.55
N TYR A 171 8.23 -7.10 11.76
CA TYR A 171 8.46 -7.27 10.33
C TYR A 171 9.97 -7.26 10.06
N ARG A 172 10.52 -8.41 9.64
CA ARG A 172 11.91 -8.51 9.18
C ARG A 172 11.95 -8.48 7.66
N TYR A 173 12.32 -7.33 7.09
CA TYR A 173 12.39 -7.11 5.65
C TYR A 173 13.67 -7.67 5.03
N SER A 174 14.77 -7.67 5.79
CA SER A 174 16.05 -8.28 5.40
C SER A 174 16.85 -8.65 6.67
N PRO A 175 18.08 -9.19 6.56
CA PRO A 175 18.98 -9.35 7.71
C PRO A 175 19.31 -8.03 8.43
N THR A 176 19.18 -6.88 7.76
CA THR A 176 19.54 -5.55 8.28
C THR A 176 18.35 -4.63 8.54
N GLU A 177 17.21 -4.86 7.91
CA GLU A 177 16.01 -4.02 8.04
C GLU A 177 14.90 -4.74 8.81
N CYS A 178 14.50 -4.19 9.95
CA CYS A 178 13.46 -4.74 10.80
C CYS A 178 12.67 -3.63 11.51
N TYR A 179 11.35 -3.70 11.41
CA TYR A 179 10.41 -2.76 12.00
C TYR A 179 9.41 -3.52 12.86
N GLU A 180 8.67 -2.80 13.69
CA GLU A 180 7.44 -3.30 14.27
C GLU A 180 6.29 -2.34 14.01
N HIS A 181 5.09 -2.91 13.86
CA HIS A 181 3.85 -2.15 13.83
C HIS A 181 2.98 -2.50 15.04
N ILE A 182 2.33 -1.49 15.60
CA ILE A 182 1.27 -1.65 16.60
C ILE A 182 0.01 -1.01 16.02
N TYR A 183 -1.01 -1.82 15.78
CA TYR A 183 -2.26 -1.37 15.18
C TYR A 183 -3.19 -0.82 16.26
N LEU A 184 -3.25 0.51 16.38
CA LEU A 184 -3.82 1.15 17.56
C LEU A 184 -5.35 1.20 17.52
N ASN A 185 -5.91 1.56 16.38
CA ASN A 185 -7.35 1.69 16.14
C ASN A 185 -7.64 1.69 14.64
N SER A 186 -8.90 1.90 14.24
CA SER A 186 -9.35 1.88 12.84
C SER A 186 -8.75 2.96 11.94
N HIS A 187 -8.01 3.92 12.50
CA HIS A 187 -7.45 5.05 11.76
C HIS A 187 -5.94 5.20 11.86
N PHE A 188 -5.33 4.69 12.93
CA PHE A 188 -3.92 4.94 13.24
C PHE A 188 -3.21 3.66 13.67
N TYR A 189 -1.96 3.58 13.26
CA TYR A 189 -0.98 2.62 13.75
C TYR A 189 0.28 3.37 14.16
N THR A 190 1.10 2.76 15.00
CA THR A 190 2.47 3.21 15.20
C THR A 190 3.45 2.25 14.55
N TRP A 191 4.58 2.79 14.13
CA TRP A 191 5.72 2.03 13.64
C TRP A 191 6.98 2.44 14.39
N GLN A 192 7.93 1.51 14.49
CA GLN A 192 9.28 1.78 14.96
C GLN A 192 10.28 0.96 14.14
N CYS A 193 11.37 1.60 13.71
CA CYS A 193 12.51 0.90 13.15
C CYS A 193 13.37 0.30 14.28
N LEU A 194 13.39 -1.03 14.37
CA LEU A 194 14.17 -1.78 15.36
C LEU A 194 15.63 -1.96 14.93
N GLN A 195 15.85 -2.09 13.62
CA GLN A 195 17.14 -2.31 13.00
C GLN A 195 17.07 -1.78 11.56
N GLY A 196 18.05 -1.01 11.11
CA GLY A 196 18.09 -0.52 9.74
C GLY A 196 18.57 0.92 9.62
N VAL A 197 18.45 1.48 8.42
CA VAL A 197 18.83 2.87 8.12
C VAL A 197 18.05 3.91 8.93
N GLU A 198 16.84 3.57 9.36
CA GLU A 198 15.99 4.42 10.21
C GLU A 198 16.03 4.02 11.70
N GLN A 199 17.01 3.22 12.14
CA GLN A 199 16.99 2.62 13.48
C GLN A 199 16.73 3.65 14.59
N GLY A 200 15.70 3.37 15.40
CA GLY A 200 15.26 4.22 16.50
C GLY A 200 14.24 5.30 16.12
N LEU A 201 13.95 5.52 14.83
CA LEU A 201 12.81 6.33 14.41
C LEU A 201 11.50 5.61 14.66
N ALA A 202 10.47 6.39 14.97
CA ALA A 202 9.11 5.94 15.19
C ALA A 202 8.13 7.08 14.95
N ASP A 203 6.91 6.76 14.54
CA ASP A 203 5.81 7.71 14.44
C ASP A 203 4.43 7.00 14.49
N VAL A 204 3.36 7.78 14.52
CA VAL A 204 1.97 7.35 14.38
C VAL A 204 1.39 7.93 13.10
N ASP A 205 1.02 7.09 12.15
CA ASP A 205 0.51 7.54 10.85
C ASP A 205 -0.89 7.03 10.55
N ARG A 206 -1.55 7.71 9.62
CA ARG A 206 -2.90 7.37 9.19
C ARG A 206 -2.85 6.10 8.35
N CYS A 207 -3.71 5.13 8.65
CA CYS A 207 -3.72 3.84 7.95
C CYS A 207 -5.11 3.24 7.71
N HIS A 208 -5.18 2.28 6.82
CA HIS A 208 -6.41 1.67 6.32
C HIS A 208 -6.24 0.16 6.30
N TYR A 209 -7.30 -0.55 6.69
CA TYR A 209 -7.32 -2.00 6.84
C TYR A 209 -8.45 -2.57 6.00
N PHE A 210 -8.15 -3.54 5.15
CA PHE A 210 -9.17 -4.29 4.41
C PHE A 210 -8.95 -5.79 4.57
N LYS A 211 -10.02 -6.53 4.84
CA LYS A 211 -10.00 -8.00 4.80
C LYS A 211 -10.18 -8.45 3.37
N LEU A 212 -9.24 -9.28 2.90
CA LEU A 212 -9.24 -9.86 1.56
C LEU A 212 -9.70 -11.32 1.62
N ALA A 213 -9.13 -12.07 2.55
CA ALA A 213 -9.49 -13.44 2.85
C ALA A 213 -9.24 -13.73 4.33
N GLU A 214 -9.49 -14.96 4.78
CA GLU A 214 -9.23 -15.35 6.15
C GLU A 214 -7.74 -15.19 6.51
N GLN A 215 -7.45 -14.39 7.53
CA GLN A 215 -6.08 -14.05 7.95
C GLN A 215 -5.21 -13.42 6.84
N LEU A 216 -5.83 -12.80 5.82
CA LEU A 216 -5.15 -12.06 4.77
C LEU A 216 -5.74 -10.66 4.65
N TYR A 217 -4.88 -9.67 4.83
CA TYR A 217 -5.27 -8.27 4.93
C TYR A 217 -4.51 -7.41 3.94
N LEU A 218 -5.16 -6.39 3.41
CA LEU A 218 -4.50 -5.25 2.80
C LEU A 218 -4.36 -4.15 3.84
N PHE A 219 -3.13 -3.74 4.09
CA PHE A 219 -2.77 -2.64 4.97
C PHE A 219 -2.16 -1.51 4.14
N VAL A 220 -2.70 -0.31 4.28
CA VAL A 220 -2.24 0.89 3.58
C VAL A 220 -1.97 1.99 4.59
N TRP A 221 -0.82 2.65 4.53
CA TRP A 221 -0.51 3.78 5.41
C TRP A 221 -0.01 4.99 4.62
N ARG A 222 -0.19 6.17 5.23
CA ARG A 222 0.10 7.47 4.64
C ARG A 222 0.86 8.31 5.67
N GLU A 223 2.16 8.45 5.44
CA GLU A 223 3.05 9.14 6.37
C GLU A 223 2.88 10.66 6.29
N LYS A 224 3.02 11.33 7.43
CA LYS A 224 2.84 12.79 7.53
C LYS A 224 4.13 13.59 7.60
N ILE A 225 5.27 12.97 7.92
CA ILE A 225 6.57 13.65 8.06
C ILE A 225 7.32 13.61 6.73
N VAL A 226 7.74 12.42 6.30
CA VAL A 226 8.25 12.18 4.94
C VAL A 226 7.07 11.69 4.11
N PRO A 227 6.72 12.31 2.97
CA PRO A 227 5.56 11.87 2.19
C PRO A 227 5.75 10.46 1.61
N THR A 228 5.11 9.51 2.27
CA THR A 228 5.25 8.09 1.97
C THR A 228 3.88 7.42 1.92
N LEU A 229 3.67 6.58 0.91
CA LEU A 229 2.55 5.67 0.80
C LEU A 229 3.06 4.23 0.83
N GLY A 230 2.62 3.47 1.82
CA GLY A 230 2.85 2.04 1.87
C GLY A 230 1.60 1.25 1.55
N VAL A 231 1.74 0.18 0.77
CA VAL A 231 0.66 -0.73 0.38
C VAL A 231 1.16 -2.16 0.54
N VAL A 232 0.64 -2.89 1.53
CA VAL A 232 1.18 -4.21 1.92
C VAL A 232 0.05 -5.21 2.18
N LEU A 233 0.20 -6.40 1.59
CA LEU A 233 -0.52 -7.60 1.98
C LEU A 233 0.12 -8.20 3.24
N ILE A 234 -0.70 -8.51 4.24
CA ILE A 234 -0.29 -9.17 5.47
C ILE A 234 -1.01 -10.51 5.55
N ASP A 235 -0.25 -11.59 5.40
CA ASP A 235 -0.74 -12.96 5.60
C ASP A 235 -0.30 -13.46 6.97
N LEU A 236 -1.24 -13.46 7.93
CA LEU A 236 -0.98 -13.92 9.30
C LEU A 236 -0.92 -15.45 9.40
N GLN A 237 -1.48 -16.17 8.43
CA GLN A 237 -1.38 -17.62 8.37
C GLN A 237 0.02 -18.07 7.94
N GLN A 238 0.60 -17.38 6.96
CA GLN A 238 1.95 -17.67 6.44
C GLN A 238 3.05 -16.90 7.17
N LEU A 239 2.69 -15.97 8.06
CA LEU A 239 3.62 -15.06 8.74
C LEU A 239 4.55 -14.33 7.75
N LYS A 240 3.94 -13.80 6.69
CA LYS A 240 4.64 -13.21 5.54
C LYS A 240 3.89 -11.98 5.03
N THR A 241 4.64 -11.00 4.53
CA THR A 241 4.08 -9.86 3.80
C THR A 241 4.66 -9.72 2.40
N ASP A 242 3.92 -8.99 1.55
CA ASP A 242 4.32 -8.56 0.23
C ASP A 242 3.66 -7.23 -0.11
N GLY A 243 4.38 -6.30 -0.71
CA GLY A 243 3.87 -4.96 -0.92
C GLY A 243 4.87 -4.05 -1.60
N LYS A 244 4.64 -2.74 -1.43
CA LYS A 244 5.51 -1.68 -1.92
C LYS A 244 5.51 -0.46 -1.00
N ILE A 245 6.54 0.35 -1.13
CA ILE A 245 6.63 1.70 -0.56
C ILE A 245 6.83 2.69 -1.72
N PHE A 246 6.15 3.82 -1.64
CA PHE A 246 6.15 4.87 -2.66
C PHE A 246 6.33 6.25 -2.04
N GLY A 247 7.24 7.04 -2.60
CA GLY A 247 7.51 8.40 -2.16
C GLY A 247 8.45 9.13 -3.12
N TYR A 248 8.93 10.30 -2.72
CA TYR A 248 9.97 11.01 -3.45
C TYR A 248 11.34 10.42 -3.15
N GLN A 249 12.17 10.26 -4.20
CA GLN A 249 13.53 9.76 -4.05
C GLN A 249 14.39 10.69 -3.18
N GLY A 250 14.17 12.01 -3.29
CA GLY A 250 14.83 13.02 -2.48
C GLY A 250 13.85 14.11 -2.04
N ASN A 251 14.39 15.13 -1.35
CA ASN A 251 13.60 16.23 -0.78
C ASN A 251 13.29 17.35 -1.79
N ASP A 252 13.60 17.14 -3.08
CA ASP A 252 13.40 18.11 -4.15
C ASP A 252 12.08 17.92 -4.92
N PHE A 253 11.28 16.91 -4.53
CA PHE A 253 9.97 16.59 -5.10
C PHE A 253 10.01 16.24 -6.60
N SER A 254 11.16 15.80 -7.12
CA SER A 254 11.37 15.61 -8.57
C SER A 254 11.32 14.15 -9.02
N ALA A 255 12.12 13.28 -8.43
CA ALA A 255 12.20 11.87 -8.79
C ALA A 255 11.36 11.03 -7.82
N LEU A 256 10.76 9.96 -8.33
CA LEU A 256 9.93 9.05 -7.55
C LEU A 256 10.72 7.80 -7.17
N SER A 257 10.51 7.31 -5.96
CA SER A 257 10.94 5.99 -5.50
C SER A 257 9.71 5.12 -5.33
N ASN A 258 9.64 3.98 -6.03
CA ASN A 258 8.59 2.97 -5.88
C ASN A 258 9.26 1.60 -5.88
N PHE A 259 9.34 0.96 -4.71
CA PHE A 259 10.12 -0.26 -4.54
C PHE A 259 9.34 -1.34 -3.80
N PRO A 260 9.55 -2.62 -4.14
CA PRO A 260 8.86 -3.72 -3.48
C PRO A 260 9.40 -3.94 -2.08
N VAL A 261 8.51 -4.35 -1.18
CA VAL A 261 8.87 -4.78 0.17
C VAL A 261 8.20 -6.12 0.48
N GLY A 262 8.87 -6.93 1.29
CA GLY A 262 8.29 -8.17 1.81
C GLY A 262 9.04 -8.55 3.07
N ALA A 263 8.31 -8.96 4.10
CA ALA A 263 8.88 -9.27 5.40
C ALA A 263 8.47 -10.67 5.85
N ILE A 264 9.31 -11.31 6.67
CA ILE A 264 8.90 -12.42 7.53
C ILE A 264 8.38 -11.80 8.82
N THR A 265 7.23 -12.26 9.30
CA THR A 265 6.55 -11.62 10.43
C THR A 265 6.58 -12.48 11.70
N GLN A 266 6.43 -11.82 12.84
CA GLN A 266 6.28 -12.47 14.13
C GLN A 266 5.32 -11.66 15.00
N ILE A 267 4.18 -12.27 15.32
CA ILE A 267 3.21 -11.71 16.25
C ILE A 267 3.84 -11.70 17.64
N LEU A 268 3.98 -10.52 18.24
CA LEU A 268 4.60 -10.34 19.56
C LEU A 268 3.57 -10.46 20.68
N ASN A 269 2.41 -9.83 20.50
CA ASN A 269 1.27 -9.91 21.42
C ASN A 269 0.00 -9.33 20.80
N HIS A 270 -1.12 -9.57 21.49
CA HIS A 270 -2.38 -8.86 21.29
C HIS A 270 -2.72 -8.10 22.56
N THR A 271 -3.04 -6.82 22.40
CA THR A 271 -3.48 -5.95 23.49
C THR A 271 -4.99 -5.80 23.43
N SER A 272 -5.65 -6.02 24.57
CA SER A 272 -7.08 -5.70 24.75
C SER A 272 -7.22 -4.68 25.88
N HIS A 273 -8.09 -3.69 25.68
CA HIS A 273 -8.38 -2.67 26.68
C HIS A 273 -9.77 -2.94 27.28
N PRO A 274 -9.88 -3.21 28.59
CA PRO A 274 -11.17 -3.41 29.26
C PRO A 274 -11.79 -2.04 29.56
N LEU A 275 -12.43 -1.44 28.56
CA LEU A 275 -13.12 -0.14 28.65
C LEU A 275 -14.64 -0.31 28.72
#